data_AF-A0A7X6U9A6-F1
#
_entry.id   AF-A0A7X6U9A6-F1
#
_cell.length_a   1.000
_cell.length_b   1.000
_cell.length_c   1.000
_cell.angle_alpha   90.00
_cell.angle_beta   90.00
_cell.angle_gamma   90.00
#
_symmetry.space_group_name_H-M   'P 1'
#
loop_
_entity.id
_entity.type
_entity.pdbx_description
1 polymer ?
#
loop_
_entity_poly.entity_id
_entity_poly.type
_entity_poly.pdbx_seq_one_letter_code
_entity_poly.pdbx_strand_id
1 'polypeptide(L)'
;MRKIQQRVHAGIVEAAYLIDEMVVELIGDGRHVPKELMQMVHKLKGPDKVVLVSDAMRAAGQDVTESYLGRKIPATRVIVEDGVAKLPDRSFYAGSIATADHMLRNAVINNQLPLLDAVRMLTLTPARLIGVDTRKGSLEAGKDADFVILDPQLQVLAVFARGQLIDQEKGEDPC
;
A
#
# COMPACT_ATOMS: atom_id res chain seq x y z
N MET A 1 5.03 19.04 14.58
CA MET A 1 5.01 20.22 15.49
C MET A 1 5.99 21.30 15.05
N ARG A 2 5.63 22.58 15.22
CA ARG A 2 6.53 23.74 14.99
C ARG A 2 6.42 24.74 16.16
N LYS A 3 7.54 25.35 16.55
CA LYS A 3 7.57 26.41 17.56
C LYS A 3 7.46 27.79 16.89
N ILE A 4 6.45 28.58 17.25
CA ILE A 4 6.24 29.95 16.78
C ILE A 4 6.00 30.82 18.02
N GLN A 5 6.79 31.89 18.19
CA GLN A 5 6.66 32.80 19.35
C GLN A 5 6.60 32.06 20.70
N GLN A 6 7.50 31.09 20.88
CA GLN A 6 7.57 30.22 22.06
C GLN A 6 6.39 29.27 22.30
N ARG A 7 5.35 29.26 21.44
CA ARG A 7 4.24 28.31 21.50
C ARG A 7 4.47 27.14 20.55
N VAL A 8 4.06 25.94 20.98
CA VAL A 8 4.11 24.72 20.17
C VAL A 8 2.79 24.60 19.41
N HIS A 9 2.87 24.48 18.08
CA HIS A 9 1.73 24.24 17.22
C HIS A 9 1.79 22.82 16.66
N ALA A 10 0.66 22.11 16.76
CA ALA A 10 0.44 20.86 16.06
C ALA A 10 0.53 21.09 14.53
N GLY A 11 1.12 20.13 13.82
CA GLY A 11 1.21 20.13 12.36
C GLY A 11 0.21 19.15 11.76
N ILE A 12 0.38 18.87 10.46
CA ILE A 12 -0.51 18.01 9.69
C ILE A 12 -0.53 16.57 10.23
N VAL A 13 0.64 16.05 10.62
CA VAL A 13 0.75 14.68 11.16
C VAL A 13 -0.04 14.55 12.48
N GLU A 14 0.09 15.52 13.37
CA GLU A 14 -0.67 15.50 14.63
C GLU A 14 -2.18 15.69 14.40
N ALA A 15 -2.56 16.56 13.45
CA ALA A 15 -3.96 16.73 13.06
C ALA A 15 -4.55 15.43 12.47
N ALA A 16 -3.78 14.70 11.67
CA ALA A 16 -4.20 13.42 11.09
C ALA A 16 -4.48 12.35 12.17
N TYR A 17 -3.73 12.39 13.28
CA TYR A 17 -3.98 11.51 14.42
C TYR A 17 -5.16 11.96 15.28
N LEU A 18 -5.36 13.27 15.43
CA LEU A 18 -6.38 13.84 16.31
C LEU A 18 -7.81 13.73 15.76
N ILE A 19 -7.99 13.79 14.44
CA ILE A 19 -9.32 13.77 13.82
C ILE A 19 -9.76 12.32 13.59
N ASP A 20 -10.64 11.79 14.42
CA ASP A 20 -11.08 10.39 14.40
C ASP A 20 -11.67 9.96 13.05
N GLU A 21 -12.40 10.84 12.38
CA GLU A 21 -13.05 10.54 11.11
C GLU A 21 -12.07 10.46 9.94
N MET A 22 -10.90 11.11 10.07
CA MET A 22 -9.91 11.21 8.99
C MET A 22 -9.30 9.85 8.69
N VAL A 23 -9.42 9.42 7.44
CA VAL A 23 -8.68 8.28 6.90
C VAL A 23 -7.29 8.75 6.46
N VAL A 24 -6.26 7.97 6.77
CA VAL A 24 -4.87 8.26 6.39
C VAL A 24 -4.36 7.20 5.43
N GLU A 25 -3.58 7.63 4.45
CA GLU A 25 -2.87 6.75 3.53
C GLU A 25 -1.42 6.55 4.01
N LEU A 26 -0.95 5.31 3.96
CA LEU A 26 0.45 4.95 4.26
C LEU A 26 1.03 4.15 3.11
N ILE A 27 2.22 4.54 2.67
CA ILE A 27 2.94 3.81 1.63
C ILE A 27 3.48 2.50 2.20
N GLY A 28 2.94 1.38 1.72
CA GLY A 28 3.16 0.05 2.30
C GLY A 28 4.46 -0.65 1.89
N ASP A 29 5.41 0.03 1.25
CA ASP A 29 6.57 -0.58 0.59
C ASP A 29 7.72 -0.99 1.51
N GLY A 30 7.71 -0.54 2.76
CA GLY A 30 8.75 -0.80 3.76
C GLY A 30 9.97 0.14 3.66
N ARG A 31 9.88 1.20 2.86
CA ARG A 31 10.93 2.20 2.67
C ARG A 31 10.45 3.62 2.99
N HIS A 32 9.25 3.99 2.53
CA HIS A 32 8.71 5.34 2.76
C HIS A 32 8.25 5.55 4.20
N VAL A 33 7.66 4.53 4.81
CA VAL A 33 7.16 4.57 6.19
C VAL A 33 7.94 3.57 7.02
N PRO A 34 8.72 4.02 8.04
CA PRO A 34 9.41 3.10 8.92
C PRO A 34 8.42 2.28 9.75
N LYS A 35 8.84 1.09 10.16
CA LYS A 35 8.03 0.13 10.91
C LYS A 35 7.32 0.75 12.11
N GLU A 36 8.05 1.51 12.92
CA GLU A 36 7.55 2.09 14.16
C GLU A 36 6.43 3.10 13.87
N LEU A 37 6.54 3.86 12.78
CA LEU A 37 5.51 4.79 12.36
C LEU A 37 4.26 4.03 11.86
N MET A 38 4.45 2.98 11.06
CA MET A 38 3.33 2.12 10.60
C MET A 38 2.55 1.55 11.79
N GLN A 39 3.25 1.00 12.78
CA GLN A 39 2.65 0.44 14.00
C GLN A 39 1.97 1.52 14.85
N MET A 40 2.58 2.70 14.98
CA MET A 40 1.97 3.82 15.71
C MET A 40 0.67 4.29 15.06
N VAL A 41 0.66 4.48 13.74
CA VAL A 41 -0.55 4.91 13.02
C VAL A 41 -1.64 3.85 13.11
N HIS A 42 -1.31 2.56 12.91
CA HIS A 42 -2.26 1.46 13.10
C HIS A 42 -2.85 1.46 14.52
N LYS A 43 -2.03 1.63 15.55
CA LYS A 43 -2.49 1.68 16.94
C LYS A 43 -3.41 2.87 17.24
N LEU A 44 -3.13 4.04 16.66
CA LEU A 44 -3.90 5.26 16.93
C LEU A 44 -5.19 5.33 16.12
N LYS A 45 -5.16 4.93 14.85
CA LYS A 45 -6.28 5.10 13.91
C LYS A 45 -7.11 3.83 13.74
N GLY A 46 -6.52 2.67 13.97
CA GLY A 46 -7.14 1.39 13.68
C GLY A 46 -7.23 1.06 12.19
N PRO A 47 -7.49 -0.20 11.83
CA PRO A 47 -7.48 -0.66 10.44
C PRO A 47 -8.61 -0.04 9.58
N ASP A 48 -9.71 0.41 10.19
CA ASP A 48 -10.83 1.04 9.49
C ASP A 48 -10.54 2.49 9.04
N LYS A 49 -9.42 3.09 9.48
CA LYS A 49 -9.03 4.47 9.16
C LYS A 49 -7.63 4.57 8.54
N VAL A 50 -7.00 3.44 8.21
CA VAL A 50 -5.73 3.41 7.50
C VAL A 50 -5.92 2.70 6.17
N VAL A 51 -5.44 3.32 5.09
CA VAL A 51 -5.36 2.74 3.76
C VAL A 51 -3.91 2.49 3.42
N LEU A 52 -3.57 1.26 3.05
CA LEU A 52 -2.26 0.97 2.49
C LEU A 52 -2.28 1.30 0.99
N VAL A 53 -1.38 2.17 0.57
CA VAL A 53 -1.22 2.57 -0.83
C VAL A 53 0.17 2.20 -1.31
N SER A 54 0.31 1.88 -2.59
CA SER A 54 1.63 1.61 -3.16
C SER A 54 2.38 2.91 -3.45
N ASP A 55 1.66 3.96 -3.87
CA ASP A 55 2.27 5.10 -4.57
C ASP A 55 3.19 4.63 -5.73
N ALA A 56 2.80 3.52 -6.36
CA ALA A 56 3.58 2.86 -7.39
C ALA A 56 3.63 3.72 -8.65
N MET A 57 4.85 3.92 -9.15
CA MET A 57 5.08 4.52 -10.45
C MET A 57 5.24 3.43 -11.52
N ARG A 58 5.33 3.82 -12.80
CA ARG A 58 5.27 2.90 -13.95
C ARG A 58 6.26 1.72 -13.89
N ALA A 59 7.35 1.82 -13.13
CA ALA A 59 8.34 0.75 -12.96
C ALA A 59 7.88 -0.40 -12.04
N ALA A 60 6.76 -0.27 -11.34
CA ALA A 60 6.21 -1.38 -10.54
C ALA A 60 5.96 -2.62 -11.41
N GLY A 61 6.38 -3.78 -10.91
CA GLY A 61 6.29 -5.06 -11.63
C GLY A 61 7.24 -5.21 -12.82
N GLN A 62 8.24 -4.33 -12.97
CA GLN A 62 9.25 -4.41 -14.02
C GLN A 62 10.65 -4.62 -13.43
N ASP A 63 11.48 -5.39 -14.12
CA ASP A 63 12.91 -5.52 -13.83
C ASP A 63 13.69 -4.44 -14.61
N VAL A 64 13.67 -3.21 -14.09
CA VAL A 64 14.33 -2.05 -14.69
C VAL A 64 15.12 -1.28 -13.65
N THR A 65 16.24 -0.69 -14.06
CA THR A 65 17.09 0.16 -13.21
C THR A 65 16.79 1.65 -13.36
N GLU A 66 16.02 2.04 -14.37
CA GLU A 66 15.64 3.43 -14.64
C GLU A 66 14.22 3.53 -15.17
N SER A 67 13.57 4.66 -14.88
CA SER A 67 12.23 4.97 -15.39
C SER A 67 12.00 6.48 -15.44
N TYR A 68 10.75 6.87 -15.67
CA TYR A 68 10.35 8.28 -15.75
C TYR A 68 9.07 8.56 -14.96
N LEU A 69 9.14 9.52 -14.04
CA LEU A 69 7.99 10.04 -13.30
C LEU A 69 7.32 11.20 -14.07
N GLY A 70 6.00 11.25 -14.05
CA GLY A 70 5.21 12.30 -14.69
C GLY A 70 4.90 12.09 -16.18
N ARG A 71 4.29 13.11 -16.80
CA ARG A 71 3.94 13.10 -18.23
C ARG A 71 5.18 13.22 -19.11
N LYS A 72 5.02 12.86 -20.39
CA LYS A 72 6.13 12.69 -21.34
C LYS A 72 7.06 13.89 -21.54
N ILE A 73 6.76 15.15 -21.18
CA ILE A 73 7.74 16.27 -21.26
C ILE A 73 7.48 17.39 -20.22
N PRO A 74 8.50 17.83 -19.44
CA PRO A 74 9.71 17.07 -19.16
C PRO A 74 9.36 15.94 -18.18
N ALA A 75 9.60 14.70 -18.58
CA ALA A 75 9.49 13.59 -17.66
C ALA A 75 10.71 13.61 -16.72
N THR A 76 10.49 13.40 -15.43
CA THR A 76 11.59 13.35 -14.46
C THR A 76 12.20 11.95 -14.50
N ARG A 77 13.45 11.82 -14.98
CA ARG A 77 14.19 10.56 -14.92
C ARG A 77 14.34 10.13 -13.45
N VAL A 78 14.11 8.85 -13.19
CA VAL A 78 14.30 8.24 -11.87
C VAL A 78 15.16 7.00 -11.99
N ILE A 79 15.92 6.71 -10.94
CA ILE A 79 16.68 5.48 -10.77
C ILE A 79 15.84 4.55 -9.89
N VAL A 80 15.72 3.29 -10.29
CA VAL A 80 15.03 2.25 -9.51
C VAL A 80 16.10 1.45 -8.77
N GLU A 81 16.03 1.48 -7.45
CA GLU A 81 17.00 0.84 -6.56
C GLU A 81 16.30 0.56 -5.23
N ASP A 82 16.64 -0.54 -4.55
CA ASP A 82 16.12 -0.84 -3.20
C ASP A 82 14.59 -0.99 -3.08
N GLY A 83 13.88 -1.23 -4.19
CA GLY A 83 12.42 -1.31 -4.18
C GLY A 83 11.71 0.06 -4.22
N VAL A 84 12.43 1.14 -4.52
CA VAL A 84 11.87 2.50 -4.65
C VAL A 84 12.42 3.24 -5.87
N ALA A 85 11.66 4.21 -6.37
CA ALA A 85 12.16 5.16 -7.37
C ALA A 85 12.83 6.33 -6.66
N LYS A 86 14.02 6.73 -7.12
CA LYS A 86 14.83 7.82 -6.55
C LYS A 86 15.12 8.86 -7.63
N LEU A 87 15.28 10.12 -7.26
CA LEU A 87 15.87 11.12 -8.16
C LEU A 87 17.29 10.69 -8.58
N PRO A 88 17.83 11.16 -9.72
CA PRO A 88 19.14 10.70 -10.21
C PRO A 88 20.30 10.98 -9.24
N ASP A 89 20.16 12.01 -8.42
CA ASP A 89 21.11 12.41 -7.37
C ASP A 89 20.90 11.67 -6.04
N ARG A 90 19.90 10.79 -5.94
CA ARG A 90 19.49 10.02 -4.75
C ARG A 90 19.09 10.89 -3.55
N SER A 91 18.76 12.15 -3.77
CA SER A 91 18.35 13.08 -2.69
C SER A 91 16.98 12.73 -2.10
N PHE A 92 16.05 12.29 -2.95
CA PHE A 92 14.66 12.01 -2.57
C PHE A 92 14.09 10.80 -3.30
N TYR A 93 13.07 10.18 -2.68
CA TYR A 93 12.19 9.23 -3.34
C TYR A 93 11.24 9.95 -4.30
N ALA A 94 10.88 9.27 -5.37
CA ALA A 94 10.09 9.75 -6.49
C ALA A 94 9.00 8.72 -6.83
N GLY A 95 8.28 8.29 -5.79
CA GLY A 95 7.30 7.20 -5.80
C GLY A 95 7.90 5.86 -5.40
N SER A 96 7.03 4.86 -5.27
CA SER A 96 7.41 3.47 -5.00
C SER A 96 7.39 2.62 -6.27
N ILE A 97 7.85 1.38 -6.15
CA ILE A 97 7.59 0.31 -7.13
C ILE A 97 6.88 -0.90 -6.49
N ALA A 98 6.36 -0.77 -5.27
CA ALA A 98 5.69 -1.84 -4.56
C ALA A 98 4.37 -2.27 -5.21
N THR A 99 4.14 -3.58 -5.23
CA THR A 99 2.87 -4.20 -5.61
C THR A 99 2.01 -4.46 -4.37
N ALA A 100 0.71 -4.70 -4.56
CA ALA A 100 -0.23 -4.89 -3.44
C ALA A 100 0.10 -6.12 -2.57
N ASP A 101 0.58 -7.20 -3.18
CA ASP A 101 1.02 -8.40 -2.48
C ASP A 101 2.31 -8.15 -1.67
N HIS A 102 3.25 -7.37 -2.20
CA HIS A 102 4.43 -6.91 -1.44
C HIS A 102 4.01 -6.05 -0.24
N MET A 103 3.07 -5.14 -0.42
CA MET A 103 2.56 -4.32 0.70
C MET A 103 1.92 -5.16 1.79
N LEU A 104 1.12 -6.18 1.42
CA LEU A 104 0.53 -7.11 2.38
C LEU A 104 1.61 -7.87 3.16
N ARG A 105 2.59 -8.45 2.45
CA ARG A 105 3.72 -9.16 3.07
C ARG A 105 4.51 -8.26 4.01
N ASN A 106 4.82 -7.04 3.58
CA ASN A 106 5.55 -6.09 4.38
C ASN A 106 4.76 -5.69 5.65
N ALA A 107 3.45 -5.42 5.51
CA ALA A 107 2.58 -5.08 6.64
C ALA A 107 2.52 -6.20 7.69
N VAL A 108 2.40 -7.46 7.26
CA VAL A 108 2.26 -8.60 8.17
C VAL A 108 3.61 -9.05 8.73
N ILE A 109 4.61 -9.27 7.87
CA ILE A 109 5.89 -9.89 8.26
C ILE A 109 6.81 -8.87 8.93
N ASN A 110 7.04 -7.72 8.27
CA ASN A 110 8.03 -6.75 8.75
C ASN A 110 7.42 -5.81 9.80
N ASN A 111 6.21 -5.31 9.53
CA ASN A 111 5.52 -4.38 10.43
C ASN A 111 4.72 -5.08 11.53
N GLN A 112 4.56 -6.41 11.46
CA GLN A 112 3.92 -7.22 12.50
C GLN A 112 2.46 -6.80 12.76
N LEU A 113 1.78 -6.30 11.73
CA LEU A 113 0.35 -6.04 11.82
C LEU A 113 -0.43 -7.36 11.72
N PRO A 114 -1.56 -7.51 12.42
CA PRO A 114 -2.43 -8.66 12.25
C PRO A 114 -2.86 -8.81 10.79
N LEU A 115 -2.85 -10.04 10.27
CA LEU A 115 -3.20 -10.32 8.86
C LEU A 115 -4.55 -9.72 8.47
N LEU A 116 -5.58 -9.90 9.30
CA LEU A 116 -6.92 -9.39 9.02
C LEU A 116 -6.98 -7.87 8.98
N ASP A 117 -6.15 -7.19 9.78
CA ASP A 117 -6.06 -5.73 9.78
C ASP A 117 -5.36 -5.23 8.52
N ALA A 118 -4.25 -5.85 8.14
CA ALA A 118 -3.54 -5.52 6.90
C ALA A 118 -4.42 -5.75 5.66
N VAL A 119 -5.16 -6.86 5.61
CA VAL A 119 -6.15 -7.13 4.54
C VAL A 119 -7.22 -6.06 4.53
N ARG A 120 -7.81 -5.71 5.69
CA ARG A 120 -8.83 -4.66 5.79
C ARG A 120 -8.32 -3.31 5.28
N MET A 121 -7.09 -2.94 5.65
CA MET A 121 -6.42 -1.70 5.21
C MET A 121 -6.13 -1.66 3.71
N LEU A 122 -6.00 -2.82 3.05
CA LEU A 122 -5.80 -2.93 1.59
C LEU A 122 -7.12 -3.05 0.80
N THR A 123 -8.19 -3.56 1.41
CA THR A 123 -9.41 -3.92 0.68
C THR A 123 -10.65 -3.14 1.15
N LEU A 124 -11.13 -3.40 2.37
CA LEU A 124 -12.42 -2.89 2.83
C LEU A 124 -12.38 -1.41 3.19
N THR A 125 -11.30 -0.96 3.83
CA THR A 125 -11.12 0.45 4.20
C THR A 125 -11.09 1.37 2.99
N PRO A 126 -10.28 1.12 1.94
CA PRO A 126 -10.35 1.94 0.72
C PRO A 126 -11.68 1.79 -0.01
N ALA A 127 -12.31 0.60 -0.02
CA ALA A 127 -13.63 0.43 -0.63
C ALA A 127 -14.71 1.29 0.03
N ARG A 128 -14.70 1.39 1.37
CA ARG A 128 -15.59 2.29 2.13
C ARG A 128 -15.29 3.76 1.85
N LEU A 129 -14.00 4.12 1.81
CA LEU A 129 -13.57 5.50 1.56
C LEU A 129 -14.13 6.05 0.24
N ILE A 130 -14.19 5.24 -0.80
CA ILE A 130 -14.69 5.63 -2.12
C ILE A 130 -16.14 5.20 -2.40
N GLY A 131 -16.84 4.63 -1.40
CA GLY A 131 -18.26 4.28 -1.49
C GLY A 131 -18.60 3.09 -2.38
N VAL A 132 -17.71 2.11 -2.50
CA VAL A 132 -17.92 0.88 -3.32
C VAL A 132 -17.95 -0.41 -2.50
N ASP A 133 -17.97 -0.31 -1.17
CA ASP A 133 -17.94 -1.44 -0.24
C ASP A 133 -19.19 -2.33 -0.30
N THR A 134 -20.29 -1.83 -0.88
CA THR A 134 -21.47 -2.65 -1.20
C THR A 134 -21.19 -3.74 -2.24
N ARG A 135 -20.13 -3.61 -3.03
CA ARG A 135 -19.73 -4.58 -4.06
C ARG A 135 -18.30 -5.10 -3.94
N LYS A 136 -17.43 -4.43 -3.18
CA LYS A 136 -15.98 -4.71 -3.12
C LYS A 136 -15.47 -4.73 -1.67
N GLY A 137 -14.24 -5.21 -1.51
CA GLY A 137 -13.46 -5.03 -0.28
C GLY A 137 -13.62 -6.13 0.77
N SER A 138 -14.64 -6.98 0.68
CA SER A 138 -14.83 -8.13 1.56
C SER A 138 -15.49 -9.32 0.84
N LEU A 139 -15.31 -10.51 1.41
CA LEU A 139 -15.93 -11.75 0.95
C LEU A 139 -17.29 -11.94 1.63
N GLU A 140 -18.33 -11.44 0.97
CA GLU A 140 -19.72 -11.54 1.42
C GLU A 140 -20.63 -11.90 0.24
N ALA A 141 -21.68 -12.67 0.50
CA ALA A 141 -22.65 -13.04 -0.52
C ALA A 141 -23.29 -11.79 -1.15
N GLY A 142 -23.38 -11.76 -2.48
CA GLY A 142 -23.91 -10.64 -3.25
C GLY A 142 -22.89 -9.59 -3.69
N LYS A 143 -21.64 -9.65 -3.21
CA LYS A 143 -20.54 -8.81 -3.71
C LYS A 143 -19.89 -9.41 -4.96
N ASP A 144 -19.14 -8.59 -5.69
CA ASP A 144 -18.37 -9.06 -6.84
C ASP A 144 -17.31 -10.06 -6.35
N ALA A 145 -17.17 -11.20 -7.04
CA ALA A 145 -16.18 -12.22 -6.73
C ALA A 145 -14.76 -11.79 -7.17
N ASP A 146 -14.25 -10.75 -6.51
CA ASP A 146 -12.87 -10.26 -6.60
C ASP A 146 -12.09 -10.77 -5.39
N PHE A 147 -11.20 -11.74 -5.59
CA PHE A 147 -10.41 -12.32 -4.51
C PHE A 147 -9.09 -12.87 -4.99
N VAL A 148 -8.16 -13.03 -4.07
CA VAL A 148 -6.86 -13.65 -4.32
C VAL A 148 -6.71 -14.87 -3.43
N ILE A 149 -6.10 -15.91 -3.96
CA ILE A 149 -5.67 -17.09 -3.19
C ILE A 149 -4.20 -16.88 -2.87
N LEU A 150 -3.87 -17.01 -1.59
CA LEU A 150 -2.52 -16.85 -1.09
C LEU A 150 -2.01 -18.15 -0.46
N ASP A 151 -0.71 -18.40 -0.54
CA ASP A 151 -0.05 -19.45 0.25
C ASP A 151 0.17 -18.99 1.72
N PRO A 152 0.65 -19.87 2.61
CA PRO A 152 0.96 -19.50 4.00
C PRO A 152 2.06 -18.42 4.14
N GLN A 153 2.86 -18.19 3.10
CA GLN A 153 3.91 -17.17 3.02
C GLN A 153 3.39 -15.86 2.39
N LEU A 154 2.08 -15.78 2.10
CA LEU A 154 1.40 -14.66 1.47
C LEU A 154 1.91 -14.36 0.03
N GLN A 155 2.33 -15.39 -0.69
CA GLN A 155 2.53 -15.36 -2.15
C GLN A 155 1.21 -15.58 -2.86
N VAL A 156 1.04 -14.96 -4.04
CA VAL A 156 -0.19 -15.04 -4.82
C VAL A 156 -0.21 -16.33 -5.65
N LEU A 157 -1.17 -17.20 -5.35
CA LEU A 157 -1.40 -18.45 -6.09
C LEU A 157 -2.41 -18.28 -7.23
N ALA A 158 -3.43 -17.44 -7.03
CA ALA A 158 -4.43 -17.16 -8.04
C ALA A 158 -5.13 -15.83 -7.79
N VAL A 159 -5.59 -15.19 -8.87
CA VAL A 159 -6.34 -13.93 -8.84
C VAL A 159 -7.65 -14.11 -9.59
N PHE A 160 -8.75 -13.78 -8.93
CA PHE A 160 -10.09 -13.76 -9.52
C PHE A 160 -10.61 -12.32 -9.56
N ALA A 161 -11.21 -11.94 -10.68
CA ALA A 161 -11.93 -10.69 -10.83
C ALA A 161 -13.32 -10.95 -11.41
N ARG A 162 -14.36 -10.52 -10.68
CA ARG A 162 -15.78 -10.73 -11.01
C ARG A 162 -16.08 -12.20 -11.34
N GLY A 163 -15.47 -13.11 -10.58
CA GLY A 163 -15.65 -14.56 -10.72
C GLY A 163 -14.85 -15.22 -11.84
N GLN A 164 -14.04 -14.46 -12.59
CA GLN A 164 -13.18 -14.99 -13.64
C GLN A 164 -11.75 -15.15 -13.11
N LEU A 165 -11.12 -16.29 -13.41
CA LEU A 165 -9.70 -16.48 -13.17
C LEU A 165 -8.89 -15.57 -14.11
N ILE A 166 -8.08 -14.69 -13.55
CA ILE A 166 -7.26 -13.72 -14.28
C ILE A 166 -5.81 -14.16 -14.35
N ASP A 167 -5.31 -14.71 -13.25
CA ASP A 167 -3.94 -15.19 -13.13
C ASP A 167 -3.90 -16.37 -12.17
N GLN A 168 -2.96 -17.28 -12.41
CA GLN A 168 -2.72 -18.45 -11.59
C GLN A 168 -1.25 -18.82 -11.67
N GLU A 169 -0.64 -19.08 -10.52
CA GLU A 169 0.68 -19.68 -10.48
C GLU A 169 0.62 -21.02 -11.21
N LYS A 170 1.42 -21.17 -12.26
CA LYS A 170 1.60 -22.45 -12.94
C LYS A 170 2.38 -23.33 -11.98
N GLY A 171 1.68 -24.19 -11.23
CA GLY A 171 2.35 -25.28 -10.54
C GLY A 171 3.22 -26.03 -11.55
N GLU A 172 4.46 -26.37 -11.17
CA GLU A 172 5.16 -27.46 -11.84
C GLU A 172 4.22 -28.66 -11.79
N ASP A 173 3.79 -29.13 -12.97
CA ASP A 173 2.93 -30.28 -13.13
C ASP A 173 3.64 -31.48 -12.48
N PRO A 174 3.12 -32.09 -11.39
CA PRO A 174 3.75 -33.25 -10.78
C PRO A 174 3.40 -34.56 -11.50
N CYS A 175 3.15 -34.50 -12.82
CA CYS A 175 2.85 -35.67 -13.66
C CYS A 175 4.02 -36.07 -14.55
#